data_AF-A0A5C6B8P0-F1
#
_entry.id   AF-A0A5C6B8P0-F1
#
_cell.length_a   1.000
_cell.length_b   1.000
_cell.length_c   1.000
_cell.angle_alpha   90.00
_cell.angle_beta   90.00
_cell.angle_gamma   90.00
#
_symmetry.space_group_name_H-M   'P 1'
#
loop_
_entity.id
_entity.type
_entity.pdbx_description
1 polymer ?
#
loop_
_entity_poly.entity_id
_entity_poly.type
_entity_poly.pdbx_seq_one_letter_code
_entity_poly.pdbx_strand_id
1 'polypeptide(L)'
;MAQPVFDGGASSEVRVGELYSSANNRVVCVGASFYRTIKLHKKLILKQLAKRIRFEFCFLSQKADFNRIAPQFGQRGDQLRTEVEATWAEAEELVDAYPGLFRAIGTATCPMARTYIVDPDSEKPSGLIVFYAASTDSVTLPAWNVDNFREMPWQPYFDDALFKISEESRNDVFIIHGHDEAKWRELKDILLKLGASPQILGELTGGGSTSWLDRFRRMADECEYAIALFTTDDWVTNQGKTYFQPRPNVLIELGYFISRVSLANILILTKGDIKLPSDLEGVVSHRFHENVSELEAKLREELTNAGVIT
;
A
#
# COMPACT_ATOMS: atom_id res chain seq x y z
N MET A 1 11.04 31.99 -4.01
CA MET A 1 11.39 30.84 -3.15
C MET A 1 10.79 31.11 -1.79
N ALA A 2 9.79 30.33 -1.36
CA ALA A 2 9.36 30.36 0.03
C ALA A 2 10.53 29.83 0.87
N GLN A 3 11.11 30.66 1.73
CA GLN A 3 12.09 30.17 2.71
C GLN A 3 11.33 29.35 3.76
N PRO A 4 11.89 28.22 4.24
CA PRO A 4 11.29 27.47 5.33
C PRO A 4 11.19 28.39 6.56
N VAL A 5 9.98 28.62 7.06
CA VAL A 5 9.78 29.42 8.27
C VAL A 5 10.19 28.58 9.47
N PHE A 6 11.28 29.00 10.13
CA PHE A 6 11.77 28.37 11.35
C PHE A 6 10.90 28.83 12.52
N ASP A 7 9.82 28.11 12.81
CA ASP A 7 9.09 28.32 14.06
C ASP A 7 9.81 27.56 15.17
N GLY A 8 10.52 28.28 16.04
CA GLY A 8 11.30 27.73 17.16
C GLY A 8 10.48 27.15 18.31
N GLY A 9 9.25 26.69 18.06
CA GLY A 9 8.26 26.42 19.11
C GLY A 9 8.12 24.97 19.61
N ALA A 10 8.45 23.94 18.83
CA ALA A 10 8.14 22.55 19.19
C ALA A 10 9.20 21.54 18.73
N SER A 11 9.52 20.56 19.59
CA SER A 11 10.40 19.43 19.26
C SER A 11 9.82 18.59 18.13
N SER A 12 10.67 17.85 17.39
CA SER A 12 10.19 16.92 16.36
C SER A 12 9.16 15.91 16.89
N GLU A 13 9.24 15.52 18.17
CA GLU A 13 8.23 14.70 18.85
C GLU A 13 6.82 15.27 18.72
N VAL A 14 6.61 16.51 19.20
CA VAL A 14 5.27 17.12 19.24
C VAL A 14 4.72 17.24 17.82
N ARG A 15 5.56 17.70 16.88
CA ARG A 15 5.17 17.90 15.49
C ARG A 15 4.82 16.58 14.79
N VAL A 16 5.59 15.52 14.99
CA VAL A 16 5.28 14.20 14.42
C VAL A 16 3.94 13.68 14.98
N GLY A 17 3.66 13.90 16.27
CA GLY A 17 2.36 13.56 16.86
C GLY A 17 1.18 14.34 16.27
N GLU A 18 1.35 15.65 16.05
CA GLU A 18 0.35 16.49 15.38
C GLU A 18 0.12 16.03 13.94
N LEU A 19 1.21 15.73 13.21
CA LEU A 19 1.16 15.26 11.84
C LEU A 19 0.43 13.92 11.71
N TYR A 20 0.76 12.93 12.53
CA TYR A 20 0.03 11.66 12.53
C TYR A 20 -1.45 11.84 12.85
N SER A 21 -1.79 12.90 13.60
CA SER A 21 -3.18 13.22 13.92
C SER A 21 -3.94 13.88 12.77
N SER A 22 -3.25 14.50 11.82
CA SER A 22 -3.85 15.17 10.66
C SER A 22 -4.05 14.28 9.44
N ALA A 23 -3.48 13.07 9.42
CA ALA A 23 -3.57 12.15 8.30
C ALA A 23 -5.01 11.64 8.09
N ASN A 24 -5.46 11.58 6.82
CA ASN A 24 -6.80 11.15 6.46
C ASN A 24 -6.84 9.73 5.90
N ASN A 25 -5.76 9.30 5.23
CA ASN A 25 -5.70 8.02 4.54
C ASN A 25 -4.37 7.30 4.81
N ARG A 26 -3.25 8.00 4.69
CA ARG A 26 -1.92 7.36 4.69
C ARG A 26 -0.84 8.25 5.27
N VAL A 27 0.09 7.64 5.99
CA VAL A 27 1.31 8.25 6.51
C VAL A 27 2.50 7.48 5.96
N VAL A 28 3.44 8.18 5.32
CA VAL A 28 4.69 7.61 4.84
C VAL A 28 5.84 8.22 5.61
N CYS A 29 6.67 7.37 6.21
CA CYS A 29 7.85 7.73 6.96
C CYS A 29 9.09 7.22 6.21
N VAL A 30 10.01 8.11 5.83
CA VAL A 30 11.24 7.75 5.10
C VAL A 30 12.47 8.18 5.90
N GLY A 31 13.44 7.29 6.11
CA GLY A 31 14.62 7.60 6.92
C GLY A 31 15.61 6.45 7.07
N ALA A 32 16.60 6.61 7.95
CA ALA A 32 17.59 5.59 8.30
C ALA A 32 17.04 4.57 9.32
N SER A 33 16.42 5.07 10.40
CA SER A 33 15.85 4.29 11.52
C SER A 33 14.67 5.06 12.16
N PHE A 34 13.80 4.33 12.87
CA PHE A 34 12.58 4.88 13.50
C PHE A 34 12.23 4.27 14.86
N TYR A 35 13.13 3.49 15.47
CA TYR A 35 12.89 2.78 16.74
C TYR A 35 12.26 3.68 17.83
N ARG A 36 12.83 4.86 18.10
CA ARG A 36 12.31 5.77 19.12
C ARG A 36 11.00 6.41 18.67
N THR A 37 10.90 6.81 17.40
CA THR A 37 9.65 7.37 16.86
C THR A 37 8.49 6.39 17.02
N ILE A 38 8.66 5.13 16.60
CA ILE A 38 7.63 4.08 16.71
C ILE A 38 7.27 3.88 18.18
N LYS A 39 8.27 3.71 19.06
CA LYS A 39 8.05 3.47 20.48
C LYS A 39 7.32 4.62 21.19
N LEU A 40 7.72 5.86 20.92
CA LEU A 40 7.17 7.06 21.53
C LEU A 40 5.74 7.32 21.06
N HIS A 41 5.49 7.18 19.75
CA HIS A 41 4.19 7.40 19.15
C HIS A 41 3.33 6.13 19.06
N LYS A 42 3.73 4.99 19.66
CA LYS A 42 3.03 3.69 19.56
C LYS A 42 1.54 3.84 19.85
N LYS A 43 1.16 4.51 20.95
CA LYS A 43 -0.26 4.75 21.29
C LYS A 43 -1.01 5.53 20.22
N LEU A 44 -0.37 6.52 19.61
CA LEU A 44 -0.98 7.34 18.57
C LEU A 44 -1.07 6.57 17.24
N ILE A 45 -0.01 5.87 16.85
CA ILE A 45 0.01 4.99 15.68
C ILE A 45 -1.14 3.98 15.80
N LEU A 46 -1.25 3.28 16.93
CA LEU A 46 -2.35 2.34 17.19
C LEU A 46 -3.74 3.00 17.12
N LYS A 47 -3.88 4.23 17.63
CA LYS A 47 -5.12 5.01 17.52
C LYS A 47 -5.47 5.35 16.08
N GLN A 48 -4.49 5.66 15.24
CA GLN A 48 -4.70 5.99 13.82
C GLN A 48 -4.92 4.73 12.98
N LEU A 49 -4.20 3.65 13.26
CA LEU A 49 -4.45 2.32 12.68
C LEU A 49 -5.88 1.84 12.97
N ALA A 50 -6.40 2.09 14.18
CA ALA A 50 -7.78 1.79 14.53
C ALA A 50 -8.81 2.60 13.71
N LYS A 51 -8.41 3.78 13.21
CA LYS A 51 -9.19 4.58 12.25
C LYS A 51 -8.90 4.22 10.78
N ARG A 52 -8.14 3.15 10.54
CA ARG A 52 -7.73 2.68 9.20
C ARG A 52 -6.79 3.62 8.45
N ILE A 53 -6.06 4.49 9.15
CA ILE A 53 -4.96 5.23 8.56
C ILE A 53 -3.79 4.27 8.33
N ARG A 54 -3.31 4.19 7.09
CA ARG A 54 -2.15 3.36 6.74
C ARG A 54 -0.84 4.02 7.17
N PHE A 55 0.11 3.24 7.66
CA PHE A 55 1.47 3.67 7.98
C PHE A 55 2.46 2.85 7.16
N GLU A 56 3.35 3.53 6.45
CA GLU A 56 4.39 2.91 5.64
C GLU A 56 5.73 3.49 6.10
N PHE A 57 6.55 2.64 6.72
CA PHE A 57 7.88 3.00 7.18
C PHE A 57 8.92 2.45 6.22
N CYS A 58 9.59 3.33 5.50
CA CYS A 58 10.67 3.05 4.56
C CYS A 58 12.01 3.41 5.21
N PHE A 59 12.81 2.40 5.54
CA PHE A 59 14.07 2.58 6.26
C PHE A 59 15.12 1.53 5.91
N LEU A 60 16.34 1.67 6.43
CA LEU A 60 17.43 0.79 6.06
C LEU A 60 17.11 -0.68 6.35
N SER A 61 17.38 -1.54 5.37
CA SER A 61 17.32 -2.99 5.54
C SER A 61 18.43 -3.46 6.50
N GLN A 62 18.19 -4.55 7.23
CA GLN A 62 19.22 -5.25 8.01
C GLN A 62 20.45 -5.68 7.18
N LYS A 63 20.29 -5.77 5.85
CA LYS A 63 21.34 -6.12 4.88
C LYS A 63 22.12 -4.92 4.35
N ALA A 64 21.80 -3.69 4.76
CA ALA A 64 22.48 -2.49 4.29
C ALA A 64 23.96 -2.44 4.73
N ASP A 65 24.79 -1.73 3.96
CA ASP A 65 26.20 -1.52 4.30
C ASP A 65 26.34 -0.39 5.34
N PHE A 66 26.19 -0.74 6.61
CA PHE A 66 26.24 0.22 7.72
C PHE A 66 27.60 0.90 7.89
N ASN A 67 28.70 0.25 7.51
CA ASN A 67 30.04 0.86 7.61
C ASN A 67 30.20 1.99 6.60
N ARG A 68 29.54 1.88 5.44
CA ARG A 68 29.48 2.94 4.43
C ARG A 68 28.49 4.06 4.78
N ILE A 69 27.38 3.71 5.42
CA ILE A 69 26.27 4.66 5.64
C ILE A 69 26.44 5.45 6.94
N ALA A 70 26.78 4.79 8.05
CA ALA A 70 26.82 5.40 9.38
C ALA A 70 27.73 6.66 9.50
N PRO A 71 28.89 6.75 8.81
CA PRO A 71 29.73 7.95 8.87
C PRO A 71 29.01 9.23 8.40
N GLN A 72 27.99 9.11 7.55
CA GLN A 72 27.20 10.25 7.07
C GLN A 72 26.42 10.94 8.20
N PHE A 73 26.15 10.22 9.29
CA PHE A 73 25.45 10.70 10.48
C PHE A 73 26.38 10.95 11.67
N GLY A 74 27.70 10.83 11.48
CA GLY A 74 28.67 10.89 12.56
C GLY A 74 28.59 9.70 13.53
N GLN A 75 28.07 8.56 13.07
CA GLN A 75 27.92 7.33 13.84
C GLN A 75 28.86 6.22 13.35
N ARG A 76 29.09 5.23 14.20
CA ARG A 76 29.74 3.97 13.79
C ARG A 76 28.73 2.98 13.21
N GLY A 77 29.20 2.06 12.37
CA GLY A 77 28.35 1.05 11.72
C GLY A 77 27.62 0.12 12.71
N ASP A 78 28.24 -0.23 13.84
CA ASP A 78 27.62 -1.02 14.91
C ASP A 78 26.46 -0.28 15.60
N GLN A 79 26.62 1.03 15.79
CA GLN A 79 25.59 1.89 16.39
C GLN A 79 24.35 1.97 15.49
N LEU A 80 24.56 2.31 14.21
CA LEU A 80 23.45 2.41 13.25
C LEU A 80 22.77 1.05 13.03
N ARG A 81 23.54 -0.04 12.93
CA ARG A 81 22.98 -1.40 12.86
C ARG A 81 22.04 -1.68 14.02
N THR A 82 22.45 -1.38 15.24
CA THR A 82 21.63 -1.62 16.45
C THR A 82 20.32 -0.84 16.39
N GLU A 83 20.35 0.41 15.94
CA GLU A 83 19.13 1.22 15.79
C GLU A 83 18.19 0.67 14.71
N VAL A 84 18.74 0.20 13.59
CA VAL A 84 17.97 -0.37 12.48
C VAL A 84 17.35 -1.70 12.88
N GLU A 85 18.11 -2.60 13.53
CA GLU A 85 17.58 -3.87 14.04
C GLU A 85 16.48 -3.66 15.08
N ALA A 86 16.62 -2.68 15.97
CA ALA A 86 15.57 -2.30 16.91
C ALA A 86 14.33 -1.71 16.21
N THR A 87 14.53 -0.97 15.10
CA THR A 87 13.42 -0.45 14.29
C THR A 87 12.65 -1.61 13.64
N TRP A 88 13.36 -2.58 13.05
CA TRP A 88 12.74 -3.78 12.46
C TRP A 88 11.94 -4.57 13.49
N ALA A 89 12.48 -4.84 14.68
CA ALA A 89 11.78 -5.59 15.72
C ALA A 89 10.45 -4.93 16.15
N GLU A 90 10.44 -3.60 16.33
CA GLU A 90 9.20 -2.87 16.66
C GLU A 90 8.22 -2.82 15.48
N ALA A 91 8.75 -2.71 14.25
CA ALA A 91 7.94 -2.64 13.04
C ALA A 91 7.29 -3.99 12.69
N GLU A 92 8.02 -5.10 12.80
CA GLU A 92 7.52 -6.46 12.57
C GLU A 92 6.33 -6.79 13.48
N GLU A 93 6.40 -6.43 14.76
CA GLU A 93 5.27 -6.59 15.70
C GLU A 93 4.00 -5.88 15.19
N LEU A 94 4.15 -4.68 14.60
CA LEU A 94 3.05 -3.90 14.06
C LEU A 94 2.57 -4.41 12.70
N VAL A 95 3.47 -4.89 11.83
CA VAL A 95 3.13 -5.54 10.56
C VAL A 95 2.28 -6.78 10.82
N ASP A 96 2.69 -7.63 11.75
CA ASP A 96 1.97 -8.86 12.10
C ASP A 96 0.59 -8.56 12.72
N ALA A 97 0.51 -7.54 13.58
CA ALA A 97 -0.72 -7.15 14.25
C ALA A 97 -1.70 -6.39 13.34
N TYR A 98 -1.19 -5.68 12.32
CA TYR A 98 -1.96 -4.80 11.44
C TYR A 98 -1.57 -5.01 9.97
N PRO A 99 -1.79 -6.22 9.41
CA PRO A 99 -1.55 -6.47 7.99
C PRO A 99 -2.32 -5.45 7.15
N GLY A 100 -1.67 -4.96 6.09
CA GLY A 100 -2.23 -3.97 5.18
C GLY A 100 -2.26 -2.52 5.66
N LEU A 101 -2.31 -2.32 6.97
CA LEU A 101 -2.40 -0.99 7.57
C LEU A 101 -1.04 -0.50 8.08
N PHE A 102 -0.13 -1.40 8.42
CA PHE A 102 1.25 -1.06 8.78
C PHE A 102 2.22 -1.83 7.89
N ARG A 103 3.13 -1.13 7.21
CA ARG A 103 4.15 -1.72 6.35
C ARG A 103 5.54 -1.24 6.75
N ALA A 104 6.50 -2.16 6.72
CA ALA A 104 7.91 -1.90 6.92
C ALA A 104 8.67 -2.28 5.65
N ILE A 105 9.37 -1.32 5.05
CA ILE A 105 10.00 -1.46 3.74
C ILE A 105 11.49 -1.18 3.90
N GLY A 106 12.29 -2.18 3.53
CA GLY A 106 13.75 -2.14 3.67
C GLY A 106 14.45 -1.60 2.44
N THR A 107 15.29 -0.58 2.63
CA THR A 107 16.09 0.03 1.55
C THR A 107 17.58 -0.21 1.74
N ALA A 108 18.32 -0.20 0.63
CA ALA A 108 19.79 -0.26 0.66
C ALA A 108 20.44 1.10 1.02
N THR A 109 19.69 2.18 0.84
CA THR A 109 20.10 3.57 1.07
C THR A 109 18.96 4.34 1.73
N CYS A 110 19.29 5.40 2.44
CA CYS A 110 18.32 6.28 3.08
C CYS A 110 18.63 7.75 2.77
N PRO A 111 17.63 8.64 2.84
CA PRO A 111 17.86 10.08 2.77
C PRO A 111 18.74 10.59 3.92
N MET A 112 19.25 11.81 3.80
CA MET A 112 20.01 12.53 4.83
C MET A 112 19.12 13.25 5.86
N ALA A 113 17.83 12.93 5.88
CA ALA A 113 16.83 13.44 6.82
C ALA A 113 15.76 12.39 7.04
N ARG A 114 15.00 12.49 8.15
CA ARG A 114 13.71 11.81 8.22
C ARG A 114 12.65 12.67 7.58
N THR A 115 11.84 12.07 6.73
CA THR A 115 10.70 12.72 6.12
C THR A 115 9.45 11.98 6.54
N TYR A 116 8.44 12.73 6.93
CA TYR A 116 7.11 12.23 7.27
C TYR A 116 6.13 12.91 6.33
N ILE A 117 5.33 12.14 5.60
CA ILE A 117 4.40 12.62 4.59
C ILE A 117 3.02 12.13 4.98
N VAL A 118 2.04 13.02 5.00
CA VAL A 118 0.63 12.66 5.13
C VAL A 118 -0.05 12.78 3.79
N ASP A 119 -0.88 11.77 3.51
CA ASP A 119 -1.72 11.68 2.32
C ASP A 119 -0.92 11.98 1.03
N PRO A 120 0.14 11.20 0.73
CA PRO A 120 1.04 11.42 -0.42
C PRO A 120 0.33 11.49 -1.78
N ASP A 121 -0.83 10.83 -1.89
CA ASP A 121 -1.64 10.79 -3.10
C ASP A 121 -2.59 11.99 -3.25
N SER A 122 -2.74 12.80 -2.19
CA SER A 122 -3.58 14.00 -2.23
C SER A 122 -3.04 15.05 -3.21
N GLU A 123 -3.86 16.04 -3.57
CA GLU A 123 -3.39 17.14 -4.44
C GLU A 123 -2.22 17.92 -3.83
N LYS A 124 -2.16 18.00 -2.50
CA LYS A 124 -1.17 18.77 -1.73
C LYS A 124 -0.65 17.92 -0.56
N PRO A 125 0.21 16.92 -0.82
CA PRO A 125 0.77 16.10 0.22
C PRO A 125 1.67 16.94 1.11
N SER A 126 1.36 16.97 2.41
CA SER A 126 2.06 17.80 3.39
C SER A 126 2.84 16.94 4.36
N GLY A 127 3.69 17.55 5.18
CA GLY A 127 4.28 16.88 6.31
C GLY A 127 5.51 17.55 6.91
N LEU A 128 6.50 16.74 7.28
CA LEU A 128 7.62 17.17 8.11
C LEU A 128 8.94 16.64 7.58
N ILE A 129 9.98 17.45 7.67
CA ILE A 129 11.38 17.02 7.49
C ILE A 129 12.12 17.23 8.81
N VAL A 130 12.85 16.23 9.27
CA VAL A 130 13.70 16.27 10.46
C VAL A 130 15.12 15.91 10.03
N PHE A 131 15.99 16.90 9.88
CA PHE A 131 17.39 16.64 9.52
C PHE A 131 18.10 15.91 10.66
N TYR A 132 18.92 14.94 10.30
CA TYR A 132 19.77 14.26 11.26
C TYR A 132 20.79 15.22 11.87
N ALA A 133 21.08 15.01 13.16
CA ALA A 133 22.28 15.56 13.80
C ALA A 133 23.24 14.40 14.10
N ALA A 134 23.99 14.44 15.20
CA ALA A 134 24.83 13.32 15.65
C ALA A 134 24.04 12.04 16.04
N SER A 135 22.73 12.00 15.78
CA SER A 135 21.85 10.86 15.98
C SER A 135 20.82 10.80 14.87
N THR A 136 20.63 9.60 14.33
CA THR A 136 19.63 9.24 13.33
C THR A 136 18.21 9.15 13.87
N ASP A 137 18.03 9.11 15.19
CA ASP A 137 16.71 9.03 15.80
C ASP A 137 16.67 9.77 17.13
N SER A 138 16.78 11.10 17.06
CA SER A 138 16.53 11.99 18.20
C SER A 138 15.20 12.72 18.02
N VAL A 139 14.38 12.72 19.06
CA VAL A 139 13.02 13.28 19.06
C VAL A 139 12.98 14.77 19.43
N THR A 140 14.13 15.32 19.82
CA THR A 140 14.32 16.74 20.13
C THR A 140 14.86 17.55 18.95
N LEU A 141 15.09 16.91 17.80
CA LEU A 141 15.65 17.59 16.64
C LEU A 141 14.68 18.63 16.07
N PRO A 142 15.19 19.68 15.41
CA PRO A 142 14.35 20.61 14.66
C PRO A 142 13.59 19.86 13.56
N ALA A 143 12.30 20.16 13.43
CA ALA A 143 11.46 19.66 12.35
C ALA A 143 10.96 20.84 11.52
N TRP A 144 10.96 20.73 10.20
CA TRP A 144 10.41 21.72 9.29
C TRP A 144 9.11 21.21 8.69
N ASN A 145 8.07 22.04 8.79
CA ASN A 145 6.81 21.77 8.11
C ASN A 145 6.98 22.00 6.61
N VAL A 146 6.38 21.11 5.82
CA VAL A 146 6.29 21.20 4.37
C VAL A 146 4.82 21.18 4.00
N ASP A 147 4.31 22.29 3.49
CA ASP A 147 2.89 22.42 3.14
C ASP A 147 2.53 21.61 1.89
N ASN A 148 3.47 21.49 0.95
CA ASN A 148 3.31 20.68 -0.26
C ASN A 148 4.65 20.11 -0.73
N PHE A 149 4.86 18.80 -0.58
CA PHE A 149 6.07 18.12 -1.05
C PHE A 149 6.25 18.18 -2.57
N ARG A 150 5.16 18.33 -3.34
CA ARG A 150 5.22 18.44 -4.82
C ARG A 150 5.82 19.76 -5.32
N GLU A 151 5.91 20.77 -4.46
CA GLU A 151 6.46 22.09 -4.81
C GLU A 151 7.91 22.27 -4.32
N MET A 152 8.49 21.24 -3.70
CA MET A 152 9.85 21.30 -3.16
C MET A 152 10.91 21.09 -4.27
N PRO A 153 12.06 21.79 -4.23
CA PRO A 153 13.15 21.57 -5.18
C PRO A 153 13.73 20.14 -5.21
N TRP A 154 13.39 19.33 -4.22
CA TRP A 154 13.91 18.01 -3.93
C TRP A 154 12.80 16.95 -4.03
N GLN A 155 11.67 17.32 -4.67
CA GLN A 155 10.59 16.43 -5.12
C GLN A 155 11.10 15.09 -5.69
N PRO A 156 12.12 15.04 -6.57
CA PRO A 156 12.54 13.76 -7.15
C PRO A 156 12.98 12.70 -6.13
N TYR A 157 13.57 13.12 -5.00
CA TYR A 157 13.95 12.18 -3.94
C TYR A 157 12.73 11.62 -3.20
N PHE A 158 11.67 12.41 -3.07
CA PHE A 158 10.41 11.97 -2.47
C PHE A 158 9.65 11.05 -3.43
N ASP A 159 9.61 11.40 -4.71
CA ASP A 159 8.97 10.60 -5.75
C ASP A 159 9.64 9.21 -5.88
N ASP A 160 10.98 9.13 -5.79
CA ASP A 160 11.72 7.85 -5.79
C ASP A 160 11.35 6.97 -4.58
N ALA A 161 11.24 7.56 -3.39
CA ALA A 161 10.83 6.84 -2.20
C ALA A 161 9.38 6.34 -2.29
N LEU A 162 8.45 7.19 -2.75
CA LEU A 162 7.05 6.82 -2.95
C LEU A 162 6.91 5.77 -4.06
N PHE A 163 7.69 5.88 -5.12
CA PHE A 163 7.76 4.89 -6.19
C PHE A 163 8.20 3.52 -5.65
N LYS A 164 9.28 3.47 -4.86
CA LYS A 164 9.77 2.22 -4.26
C LYS A 164 8.73 1.56 -3.36
N ILE A 165 8.00 2.36 -2.58
CA ILE A 165 6.92 1.87 -1.73
C ILE A 165 5.78 1.29 -2.58
N SER A 166 5.43 1.97 -3.67
CA SER A 166 4.42 1.49 -4.62
C SER A 166 4.84 0.21 -5.33
N GLU A 167 6.10 0.05 -5.73
CA GLU A 167 6.60 -1.21 -6.31
C GLU A 167 6.38 -2.40 -5.37
N GLU A 168 6.68 -2.21 -4.08
CA GLU A 168 6.49 -3.28 -3.09
C GLU A 168 5.01 -3.60 -2.84
N SER A 169 4.06 -2.65 -3.01
CA SER A 169 2.61 -2.92 -2.90
C SER A 169 1.96 -3.38 -4.19
N ARG A 170 2.58 -3.12 -5.35
CA ARG A 170 1.98 -3.47 -6.65
C ARG A 170 1.80 -4.97 -6.85
N ASN A 171 2.55 -5.81 -6.11
CA ASN A 171 2.40 -7.25 -6.18
C ASN A 171 1.08 -7.75 -5.54
N ASP A 172 0.44 -6.97 -4.66
CA ASP A 172 -0.80 -7.37 -3.98
C ASP A 172 -2.01 -7.20 -4.92
N VAL A 173 -2.60 -8.34 -5.29
CA VAL A 173 -3.71 -8.43 -6.26
C VAL A 173 -4.95 -8.93 -5.56
N PHE A 174 -6.02 -8.13 -5.52
CA PHE A 174 -7.29 -8.60 -5.00
C PHE A 174 -8.06 -9.40 -6.05
N ILE A 175 -8.50 -10.61 -5.72
CA ILE A 175 -9.40 -11.38 -6.60
C ILE A 175 -10.84 -11.18 -6.13
N ILE A 176 -11.63 -10.49 -6.96
CA ILE A 176 -13.07 -10.35 -6.79
C ILE A 176 -13.73 -11.53 -7.51
N HIS A 177 -14.55 -12.32 -6.83
CA HIS A 177 -15.11 -13.53 -7.42
C HIS A 177 -16.52 -13.87 -6.93
N GLY A 178 -17.24 -14.66 -7.74
CA GLY A 178 -18.53 -15.25 -7.40
C GLY A 178 -18.39 -16.56 -6.61
N HIS A 179 -19.27 -17.51 -6.85
CA HIS A 179 -19.26 -18.82 -6.18
C HIS A 179 -18.45 -19.88 -6.92
N ASP A 180 -17.99 -19.62 -8.14
CA ASP A 180 -17.17 -20.56 -8.91
C ASP A 180 -15.77 -20.75 -8.29
N GLU A 181 -15.71 -21.64 -7.29
CA GLU A 181 -14.52 -21.88 -6.47
C GLU A 181 -13.33 -22.38 -7.28
N ALA A 182 -13.61 -23.25 -8.25
CA ALA A 182 -12.58 -23.80 -9.11
C ALA A 182 -11.85 -22.71 -9.89
N LYS A 183 -12.57 -21.68 -10.37
CA LYS A 183 -11.98 -20.65 -11.24
C LYS A 183 -11.16 -19.62 -10.48
N TRP A 184 -11.61 -19.17 -9.31
CA TRP A 184 -10.78 -18.23 -8.53
C TRP A 184 -9.55 -18.92 -7.93
N ARG A 185 -9.63 -20.21 -7.57
CA ARG A 185 -8.46 -21.00 -7.14
C ARG A 185 -7.45 -21.17 -8.26
N GLU A 186 -7.93 -21.49 -9.47
CA GLU A 186 -7.08 -21.57 -10.67
C GLU A 186 -6.38 -20.23 -10.94
N LEU A 187 -7.11 -19.12 -10.89
CA LEU A 187 -6.53 -17.78 -11.03
C LEU A 187 -5.48 -17.51 -9.96
N LYS A 188 -5.77 -17.80 -8.68
CA LYS A 188 -4.84 -17.63 -7.57
C LYS A 188 -3.52 -18.37 -7.82
N ASP A 189 -3.59 -19.63 -8.23
CA ASP A 189 -2.41 -20.45 -8.50
C ASP A 189 -1.57 -19.88 -9.66
N ILE A 190 -2.23 -19.35 -10.69
CA ILE A 190 -1.54 -18.66 -11.80
C ILE A 190 -0.84 -17.40 -11.29
N LEU A 191 -1.51 -16.55 -10.52
CA LEU A 191 -0.94 -15.31 -9.99
C LEU A 191 0.27 -15.57 -9.09
N LEU A 192 0.19 -16.56 -8.20
CA LEU A 192 1.33 -16.98 -7.37
C LEU A 192 2.52 -17.44 -8.21
N LYS A 193 2.30 -18.22 -9.27
CA LYS A 193 3.36 -18.66 -10.19
C LYS A 193 4.00 -17.50 -10.95
N LEU A 194 3.23 -16.45 -11.23
CA LEU A 194 3.71 -15.24 -11.91
C LEU A 194 4.44 -14.28 -10.96
N GLY A 195 4.42 -14.52 -9.64
CA GLY A 195 5.10 -13.70 -8.64
C GLY A 195 4.23 -12.62 -8.01
N ALA A 196 2.92 -12.64 -8.24
CA ALA A 196 1.97 -11.77 -7.56
C ALA A 196 1.49 -12.39 -6.23
N SER A 197 0.93 -11.54 -5.36
CA SER A 197 0.40 -11.84 -4.03
C SER A 197 -1.13 -11.73 -4.03
N PRO A 198 -1.88 -12.80 -4.36
CA PRO A 198 -3.33 -12.74 -4.44
C PRO A 198 -4.03 -12.71 -3.06
N GLN A 199 -4.96 -11.77 -2.89
CA GLN A 199 -5.82 -11.62 -1.71
C GLN A 199 -7.27 -12.00 -2.04
N ILE A 200 -7.92 -12.76 -1.15
CA ILE A 200 -9.26 -13.34 -1.39
C ILE A 200 -10.09 -13.34 -0.10
N LEU A 201 -11.29 -12.77 -0.15
CA LEU A 201 -12.15 -12.57 1.02
C LEU A 201 -12.60 -13.86 1.74
N GLY A 202 -12.54 -15.01 1.06
CA GLY A 202 -13.00 -16.30 1.59
C GLY A 202 -12.02 -17.07 2.46
N GLU A 203 -10.74 -16.69 2.50
CA GLU A 203 -9.69 -17.51 3.12
C GLU A 203 -9.31 -17.09 4.56
N LEU A 204 -9.69 -15.89 5.01
CA LEU A 204 -9.38 -15.42 6.36
C LEU A 204 -10.45 -15.82 7.38
N THR A 205 -10.23 -16.95 8.04
CA THR A 205 -10.95 -17.31 9.27
C THR A 205 -10.28 -16.66 10.47
N GLY A 206 -10.85 -15.56 10.96
CA GLY A 206 -10.51 -15.02 12.28
C GLY A 206 -9.90 -13.63 12.26
N GLY A 207 -10.50 -12.73 13.04
CA GLY A 207 -9.95 -11.39 13.26
C GLY A 207 -11.03 -10.36 13.57
N GLY A 208 -11.74 -10.53 14.69
CA GLY A 208 -12.50 -9.50 15.43
C GLY A 208 -13.47 -8.57 14.68
N SER A 209 -13.69 -8.76 13.38
CA SER A 209 -14.39 -7.84 12.49
C SER A 209 -15.87 -8.23 12.46
N THR A 210 -16.73 -7.31 12.91
CA THR A 210 -18.16 -7.54 13.16
C THR A 210 -18.99 -7.74 11.88
N SER A 211 -18.48 -7.36 10.69
CA SER A 211 -19.19 -7.51 9.42
C SER A 211 -18.32 -8.01 8.25
N TRP A 212 -18.96 -8.56 7.20
CA TRP A 212 -18.32 -8.95 5.93
C TRP A 212 -17.64 -7.76 5.24
N LEU A 213 -18.29 -6.59 5.26
CA LEU A 213 -17.81 -5.38 4.58
C LEU A 213 -16.51 -4.85 5.19
N ASP A 214 -16.36 -4.94 6.51
CA ASP A 214 -15.13 -4.49 7.20
C ASP A 214 -13.92 -5.37 6.88
N ARG A 215 -14.17 -6.68 6.65
CA ARG A 215 -13.13 -7.63 6.21
C ARG A 215 -12.73 -7.36 4.77
N PHE A 216 -13.73 -7.23 3.88
CA PHE A 216 -13.52 -6.86 2.47
C PHE A 216 -12.66 -5.61 2.36
N ARG A 217 -13.08 -4.52 3.01
CA ARG A 217 -12.35 -3.24 2.98
C ARG A 217 -10.93 -3.38 3.49
N ARG A 218 -10.69 -4.10 4.60
CA ARG A 218 -9.34 -4.30 5.14
C ARG A 218 -8.42 -4.91 4.08
N MET A 219 -8.83 -6.02 3.49
CA MET A 219 -8.02 -6.76 2.53
C MET A 219 -7.90 -6.00 1.20
N ALA A 220 -8.98 -5.38 0.76
CA ALA A 220 -8.98 -4.57 -0.45
C ALA A 220 -8.06 -3.34 -0.30
N ASP A 221 -7.94 -2.78 0.91
CA ASP A 221 -7.06 -1.66 1.23
C ASP A 221 -5.56 -1.99 1.13
N GLU A 222 -5.19 -3.26 1.02
CA GLU A 222 -3.80 -3.71 0.86
C GLU A 222 -3.41 -3.87 -0.60
N CYS A 223 -4.40 -4.00 -1.49
CA CYS A 223 -4.17 -4.31 -2.91
C CYS A 223 -4.18 -3.03 -3.75
N GLU A 224 -3.17 -2.85 -4.60
CA GLU A 224 -3.13 -1.75 -5.57
C GLU A 224 -3.61 -2.17 -6.98
N TYR A 225 -3.88 -3.47 -7.15
CA TYR A 225 -4.42 -4.07 -8.37
C TYR A 225 -5.59 -5.00 -8.04
N ALA A 226 -6.60 -5.08 -8.91
CA ALA A 226 -7.73 -5.97 -8.72
C ALA A 226 -8.09 -6.73 -10.00
N ILE A 227 -8.40 -8.01 -9.84
CA ILE A 227 -8.90 -8.87 -10.91
C ILE A 227 -10.32 -9.31 -10.56
N ALA A 228 -11.28 -8.92 -11.38
CA ALA A 228 -12.67 -9.32 -11.23
C ALA A 228 -13.02 -10.51 -12.13
N LEU A 229 -13.37 -11.63 -11.50
CA LEU A 229 -13.71 -12.87 -12.17
C LEU A 229 -15.23 -13.00 -12.31
N PHE A 230 -15.70 -12.80 -13.53
CA PHE A 230 -17.11 -12.88 -13.89
C PHE A 230 -17.38 -14.26 -14.47
N THR A 231 -18.03 -15.11 -13.67
CA THR A 231 -18.51 -16.44 -14.06
C THR A 231 -20.02 -16.44 -14.25
N THR A 232 -20.54 -17.46 -14.92
CA THR A 232 -21.97 -17.62 -15.25
C THR A 232 -22.79 -18.08 -14.04
N ASP A 233 -22.58 -17.46 -12.88
CA ASP A 233 -23.16 -17.90 -11.59
C ASP A 233 -24.57 -17.36 -11.35
N ASP A 234 -24.97 -16.31 -12.06
CA ASP A 234 -26.29 -15.66 -11.96
C ASP A 234 -26.86 -15.37 -13.36
N TRP A 235 -28.18 -15.45 -13.47
CA TRP A 235 -28.93 -15.03 -14.65
C TRP A 235 -30.06 -14.08 -14.27
N VAL A 236 -30.41 -13.20 -15.20
CA VAL A 236 -31.58 -12.32 -15.07
C VAL A 236 -32.51 -12.58 -16.24
N THR A 237 -33.80 -12.63 -15.94
CA THR A 237 -34.85 -12.63 -16.95
C THR A 237 -35.45 -11.24 -17.02
N ASN A 238 -35.22 -10.54 -18.13
CA ASN A 238 -35.83 -9.24 -18.41
C ASN A 238 -36.65 -9.33 -19.70
N GLN A 239 -37.93 -8.93 -19.63
CA GLN A 239 -38.86 -8.96 -20.78
C GLN A 239 -38.83 -10.30 -21.55
N GLY A 240 -38.75 -11.43 -20.83
CA GLY A 240 -38.73 -12.77 -21.42
C GLY A 240 -37.40 -13.21 -22.03
N LYS A 241 -36.33 -12.39 -21.96
CA LYS A 241 -34.97 -12.77 -22.33
C LYS A 241 -34.15 -13.06 -21.09
N THR A 242 -33.59 -14.26 -21.01
CA THR A 242 -32.64 -14.65 -19.96
C THR A 242 -31.22 -14.46 -20.45
N TYR A 243 -30.40 -13.78 -19.65
CA TYR A 243 -28.98 -13.60 -19.92
C TYR A 243 -28.17 -13.73 -18.64
N PHE A 244 -26.91 -14.16 -18.77
CA PHE A 244 -25.98 -14.24 -17.64
C PHE A 244 -25.52 -12.84 -17.26
N GLN A 245 -25.45 -12.59 -15.95
CA GLN A 245 -24.88 -11.37 -15.40
C GLN A 245 -23.81 -11.70 -14.37
N PRO A 246 -22.85 -10.79 -14.15
CA PRO A 246 -21.97 -10.87 -12.98
C PRO A 246 -22.79 -10.84 -11.69
N ARG A 247 -22.33 -11.57 -10.67
CA ARG A 247 -22.94 -11.57 -9.34
C ARG A 247 -23.02 -10.13 -8.79
N PRO A 248 -24.14 -9.69 -8.20
CA PRO A 248 -24.26 -8.33 -7.67
C PRO A 248 -23.16 -7.95 -6.67
N ASN A 249 -22.71 -8.87 -5.81
CA ASN A 249 -21.61 -8.62 -4.87
C ASN A 249 -20.29 -8.34 -5.59
N VAL A 250 -20.00 -9.07 -6.67
CA VAL A 250 -18.81 -8.85 -7.50
C VAL A 250 -18.82 -7.44 -8.10
N LEU A 251 -19.98 -6.94 -8.51
CA LEU A 251 -20.12 -5.56 -9.01
C LEU A 251 -19.91 -4.51 -7.91
N ILE A 252 -20.38 -4.77 -6.69
CA ILE A 252 -20.17 -3.87 -5.53
C ILE A 252 -18.68 -3.79 -5.18
N GLU A 253 -18.01 -4.94 -5.09
CA GLU A 253 -16.58 -5.03 -4.81
C GLU A 253 -15.76 -4.36 -5.91
N LEU A 254 -16.13 -4.58 -7.18
CA LEU A 254 -15.49 -3.92 -8.33
C LEU A 254 -15.69 -2.40 -8.27
N GLY A 255 -16.90 -1.94 -7.94
CA GLY A 255 -17.18 -0.51 -7.75
C GLY A 255 -16.32 0.13 -6.66
N TYR A 256 -16.03 -0.59 -5.57
CA TYR A 256 -15.11 -0.13 -4.54
C TYR A 256 -13.69 0.07 -5.10
N PHE A 257 -13.16 -0.89 -5.86
CA PHE A 257 -11.86 -0.75 -6.49
C PHE A 257 -11.81 0.36 -7.54
N ILE A 258 -12.83 0.49 -8.40
CA ILE A 258 -12.93 1.58 -9.38
C ILE A 258 -12.84 2.95 -8.71
N SER A 259 -13.38 3.09 -7.49
CA SER A 259 -13.31 4.35 -6.73
C SER A 259 -11.95 4.62 -6.09
N ARG A 260 -11.12 3.60 -5.92
CA ARG A 260 -9.91 3.62 -5.08
C ARG A 260 -8.62 3.54 -5.89
N VAL A 261 -8.61 2.79 -6.99
CA VAL A 261 -7.44 2.59 -7.85
C VAL A 261 -7.73 3.09 -9.27
N SER A 262 -6.67 3.34 -10.04
CA SER A 262 -6.82 3.68 -11.46
C SER A 262 -7.50 2.55 -12.23
N LEU A 263 -8.28 2.87 -13.26
CA LEU A 263 -8.87 1.86 -14.17
C LEU A 263 -7.79 0.98 -14.83
N ALA A 264 -6.58 1.50 -15.01
CA ALA A 264 -5.43 0.73 -15.52
C ALA A 264 -4.99 -0.40 -14.56
N ASN A 265 -5.39 -0.32 -13.29
CA ASN A 265 -5.08 -1.30 -12.26
C ASN A 265 -6.23 -2.29 -12.01
N ILE A 266 -7.17 -2.38 -12.96
CA ILE A 266 -8.35 -3.25 -12.88
C ILE A 266 -8.40 -4.11 -14.13
N LEU A 267 -8.51 -5.42 -13.94
CA LEU A 267 -8.68 -6.39 -15.00
C LEU A 267 -9.96 -7.20 -14.78
N ILE A 268 -10.78 -7.35 -15.82
CA ILE A 268 -11.99 -8.19 -15.78
C ILE A 268 -11.76 -9.46 -16.58
N LEU A 269 -11.99 -10.62 -15.96
CA LEU A 269 -11.95 -11.92 -16.62
C LEU A 269 -13.38 -12.45 -16.75
N THR A 270 -13.79 -12.80 -17.97
CA THR A 270 -15.15 -13.31 -18.23
C THR A 270 -15.13 -14.76 -18.70
N LYS A 271 -15.98 -15.59 -18.09
CA LYS A 271 -16.23 -16.97 -18.55
C LYS A 271 -17.33 -16.96 -19.62
N GLY A 272 -16.96 -17.22 -20.87
CA GLY A 272 -17.90 -17.24 -21.99
C GLY A 272 -18.47 -15.87 -22.37
N ASP A 273 -19.68 -15.86 -22.94
CA ASP A 273 -20.37 -14.66 -23.44
C ASP A 273 -21.17 -13.93 -22.35
N ILE A 274 -20.46 -13.35 -21.36
CA ILE A 274 -21.07 -12.43 -20.39
C ILE A 274 -21.02 -11.01 -20.96
N LYS A 275 -22.19 -10.35 -21.02
CA LYS A 275 -22.26 -8.95 -21.43
C LYS A 275 -21.88 -8.07 -20.25
N LEU A 276 -20.81 -7.29 -20.40
CA LEU A 276 -20.42 -6.28 -19.41
C LEU A 276 -21.40 -5.09 -19.43
N PRO A 277 -21.69 -4.47 -18.27
CA PRO A 277 -22.34 -3.17 -18.20
C PRO A 277 -21.60 -2.13 -19.05
N SER A 278 -22.34 -1.22 -19.70
CA SER A 278 -21.73 -0.15 -20.50
C SER A 278 -20.85 0.79 -19.68
N ASP A 279 -21.12 0.93 -18.38
CA ASP A 279 -20.30 1.73 -17.46
C ASP A 279 -18.89 1.15 -17.23
N LEU A 280 -18.67 -0.12 -17.61
CA LEU A 280 -17.36 -0.78 -17.57
C LEU A 280 -16.66 -0.75 -18.95
N GLU A 281 -17.24 -0.08 -19.96
CA GLU A 281 -16.59 0.13 -21.25
C GLU A 281 -15.32 0.97 -21.04
N GLY A 282 -14.15 0.37 -21.29
CA GLY A 282 -12.84 0.99 -21.08
C GLY A 282 -11.99 0.29 -20.01
N VAL A 283 -12.59 -0.57 -19.18
CA VAL A 283 -11.82 -1.49 -18.32
C VAL A 283 -11.28 -2.63 -19.18
N VAL A 284 -10.00 -2.96 -19.02
CA VAL A 284 -9.38 -4.08 -19.73
C VAL A 284 -10.12 -5.36 -19.36
N SER A 285 -10.55 -6.11 -20.37
CA SER A 285 -11.25 -7.37 -20.15
C SER A 285 -10.75 -8.47 -21.08
N HIS A 286 -10.57 -9.66 -20.52
CA HIS A 286 -10.22 -10.86 -21.26
C HIS A 286 -11.25 -11.95 -21.03
N ARG A 287 -11.48 -12.76 -22.06
CA ARG A 287 -12.44 -13.85 -22.04
C ARG A 287 -11.73 -15.19 -22.08
N PHE A 288 -12.15 -16.11 -21.22
CA PHE A 288 -11.79 -17.52 -21.27
C PHE A 288 -13.05 -18.37 -21.49
N HIS A 289 -12.87 -19.58 -22.02
CA HIS A 289 -13.97 -20.50 -22.29
C HIS A 289 -14.21 -21.42 -21.10
N GLU A 290 -13.24 -22.27 -20.80
CA GLU A 290 -13.36 -23.29 -19.76
C GLU A 290 -12.43 -22.99 -18.59
N ASN A 291 -11.18 -22.64 -18.86
CA ASN A 291 -10.11 -22.55 -17.87
C ASN A 291 -9.43 -21.18 -17.89
N VAL A 292 -9.13 -20.65 -16.70
CA VAL A 292 -8.42 -19.36 -16.57
C VAL A 292 -7.01 -19.44 -17.14
N SER A 293 -6.38 -20.62 -17.12
CA SER A 293 -5.09 -20.91 -17.73
C SER A 293 -5.00 -20.60 -19.23
N GLU A 294 -6.13 -20.55 -19.95
CA GLU A 294 -6.19 -20.06 -21.33
C GLU A 294 -5.66 -18.62 -21.46
N LEU A 295 -5.74 -17.85 -20.36
CA LEU A 295 -5.33 -16.46 -20.29
C LEU A 295 -3.94 -16.26 -19.66
N GLU A 296 -3.19 -17.31 -19.34
CA GLU A 296 -1.91 -17.16 -18.61
C GLU A 296 -0.93 -16.18 -19.29
N ALA A 297 -0.79 -16.26 -20.62
CA ALA A 297 0.07 -15.35 -21.38
C ALA A 297 -0.43 -13.89 -21.30
N LYS A 298 -1.74 -13.69 -21.40
CA LYS A 298 -2.37 -12.37 -21.30
C LYS A 298 -2.29 -11.81 -19.88
N LEU A 299 -2.53 -12.64 -18.88
CA LEU A 299 -2.39 -12.27 -17.47
C LEU A 299 -0.96 -11.79 -17.20
N ARG A 300 0.05 -12.52 -17.69
CA ARG A 300 1.44 -12.08 -17.58
C ARG A 300 1.65 -10.71 -18.24
N GLU A 301 1.15 -10.53 -19.45
CA GLU A 301 1.26 -9.25 -20.17
C GLU A 301 0.60 -8.10 -19.39
N GLU A 302 -0.65 -8.26 -18.96
CA GLU A 302 -1.40 -7.23 -18.23
C GLU A 302 -0.74 -6.88 -16.88
N LEU A 303 -0.31 -7.90 -16.13
CA LEU A 303 0.36 -7.71 -14.85
C LEU A 303 1.72 -7.03 -15.02
N THR A 304 2.46 -7.36 -16.08
CA THR A 304 3.74 -6.68 -16.40
C THR A 304 3.49 -5.22 -16.80
N ASN A 305 2.48 -4.96 -17.65
CA ASN A 305 2.12 -3.62 -18.08
C ASN A 305 1.65 -2.73 -16.92
N ALA A 306 0.95 -3.31 -15.95
CA ALA A 306 0.55 -2.63 -14.71
C ALA A 306 1.69 -2.50 -13.69
N GLY A 307 2.83 -3.17 -13.91
CA GLY A 307 3.95 -3.20 -12.97
C GLY A 307 3.66 -3.99 -11.69
N VAL A 308 2.73 -4.95 -11.76
CA VAL A 308 2.37 -5.89 -10.67
C VAL A 308 3.37 -7.03 -10.54
N ILE A 309 4.04 -7.38 -11.65
CA ILE A 309 5.11 -8.38 -11.69
C ILE A 309 6.26 -7.86 -12.57
N THR A 310 7.45 -8.43 -12.39
CA THR A 310 8.68 -8.06 -13.12
C THR A 310 8.92 -8.93 -14.36
#